data_AF-A0A954X2G1-F1
#
_entry.id   AF-A0A954X2G1-F1
#
_cell.length_a   1.000
_cell.length_b   1.000
_cell.length_c   1.000
_cell.angle_alpha   90.00
_cell.angle_beta   90.00
_cell.angle_gamma   90.00
#
_symmetry.space_group_name_H-M   'P 1'
#
loop_
_entity.id
_entity.type
_entity.pdbx_description
1 polymer ?
#
loop_
_entity_poly.entity_id
_entity_poly.type
_entity_poly.pdbx_seq_one_letter_code
_entity_poly.pdbx_strand_id
1 'polypeptide(L)' 'MAMAGDWPQILGPNRNGQATGERLRDKWPAAGPEVAWRFELGSGFAGPVVAGSRVVVFHRVG' A
#
# COMPACT_ATOMS: atom_id res chain seq x y z
N MET A 1 -14.27 2.33 -4.59
CA MET A 1 -13.30 1.23 -4.76
C MET A 1 -12.00 1.86 -5.22
N ALA A 2 -10.92 1.72 -4.46
CA ALA A 2 -9.61 2.23 -4.88
C ALA A 2 -8.98 1.16 -5.79
N MET A 3 -9.07 1.36 -7.10
CA MET A 3 -8.32 0.57 -8.08
C MET A 3 -6.92 1.18 -8.14
N ALA A 4 -6.17 1.07 -7.04
CA ALA A 4 -4.72 1.14 -7.16
C ALA A 4 -4.37 0.08 -8.21
N GLY A 5 -3.73 0.48 -9.32
CA GLY A 5 -3.56 -0.38 -10.49
C GLY A 5 -3.18 -1.80 -10.13
N ASP A 6 -3.51 -2.79 -10.96
CA ASP A 6 -3.15 -4.17 -10.66
C ASP A 6 -1.61 -4.29 -10.54
N TRP A 7 -1.13 -4.58 -9.33
CA TRP A 7 0.30 -4.83 -9.03
C TRP A 7 0.50 -6.33 -8.82
N PRO A 8 0.54 -7.14 -9.91
CA PRO A 8 0.62 -8.60 -9.79
C PRO A 8 1.98 -9.09 -9.29
N GLN A 9 2.98 -8.22 -9.21
CA GLN A 9 4.35 -8.55 -8.83
C GLN A 9 5.07 -7.36 -8.18
N ILE A 10 6.22 -7.65 -7.57
CA ILE A 10 7.09 -6.61 -6.99
C ILE A 10 7.44 -5.55 -8.04
N LEU A 11 7.32 -4.28 -7.65
CA LEU A 11 7.51 -3.10 -8.51
C LEU A 11 6.47 -2.96 -9.65
N GLY A 12 5.33 -3.63 -9.55
CA GLY A 12 4.21 -3.46 -10.47
C GLY A 12 4.37 -4.22 -11.80
N PRO A 13 3.43 -4.04 -12.75
CA PRO A 13 3.39 -4.80 -14.00
C PRO A 13 4.68 -4.64 -14.84
N ASN A 14 5.27 -3.45 -14.82
CA ASN A 14 6.49 -3.12 -15.57
C ASN A 14 7.78 -3.23 -14.73
N ARG A 15 7.69 -3.67 -13.46
CA ARG A 15 8.81 -3.78 -12.52
C ARG A 15 9.64 -2.49 -12.34
N ASN A 16 8.98 -1.34 -12.39
CA ASN A 16 9.62 -0.03 -12.30
C ASN A 16 9.17 0.80 -11.08
N GLY A 17 8.24 0.28 -10.28
CA GLY A 17 7.75 0.93 -9.07
C GLY A 17 6.89 2.17 -9.34
N GLN A 18 6.38 2.35 -10.55
CA GLN A 18 5.53 3.48 -10.91
C GLN A 18 4.05 3.08 -10.91
N ALA A 19 3.22 3.89 -10.25
CA ALA A 19 1.77 3.78 -10.33
C ALA A 19 1.26 4.68 -11.47
N THR A 20 0.55 4.09 -12.44
CA THR A 20 0.08 4.79 -13.65
C THR A 20 -1.42 5.03 -13.58
N GLY A 21 -1.85 6.26 -13.85
CA GLY A 21 -3.28 6.61 -13.87
C GLY A 21 -3.89 6.89 -12.50
N GLU A 22 -3.09 6.83 -11.44
CA GLU A 22 -3.54 7.19 -10.09
C GLU A 22 -3.74 8.70 -9.95
N ARG A 23 -4.84 9.10 -9.30
CA ARG A 23 -5.10 10.48 -8.92
C ARG A 23 -4.92 10.65 -7.42
N LEU A 24 -3.83 11.28 -7.02
CA LEU A 24 -3.60 11.69 -5.65
C LEU A 24 -4.13 13.11 -5.43
N ARG A 25 -4.35 13.49 -4.17
CA ARG A 25 -4.58 14.91 -3.85
C ARG A 25 -3.30 15.69 -4.07
N ASP A 26 -3.43 16.85 -4.69
CA ASP A 26 -2.31 17.80 -4.84
C ASP A 26 -1.87 18.42 -3.51
N LYS A 27 -2.78 18.48 -2.53
CA LYS A 27 -2.53 19.04 -1.20
C LYS A 27 -3.23 18.24 -0.11
N TRP A 28 -2.49 17.99 0.96
CA TRP A 28 -3.03 17.46 2.21
C TRP A 28 -3.35 18.60 3.18
N PRO A 29 -4.31 18.42 4.10
CA PRO A 29 -4.46 19.31 5.25
C PRO A 29 -3.15 19.38 6.06
N ALA A 30 -2.97 20.44 6.86
CA ALA A 30 -1.79 20.57 7.72
C ALA A 30 -1.64 19.38 8.71
N ALA A 31 -2.76 18.80 9.14
CA ALA A 31 -2.79 17.60 9.98
C ALA A 31 -2.53 16.29 9.22
N GLY A 32 -2.44 16.33 7.89
CA GLY A 32 -2.24 15.16 7.03
C GLY A 32 -3.52 14.42 6.64
N PRO A 33 -3.39 13.25 5.99
CA PRO A 33 -4.49 12.32 5.72
C PRO A 33 -5.20 11.91 7.02
N GLU A 34 -6.49 11.62 6.94
CA GLU A 34 -7.13 10.81 7.96
C GLU A 34 -6.54 9.38 7.94
N VAL A 35 -6.23 8.85 9.12
CA VAL A 35 -5.72 7.49 9.26
C VAL A 35 -6.90 6.53 9.40
N ALA A 36 -7.14 5.72 8.37
CA ALA A 36 -8.27 4.79 8.36
C ALA A 36 -8.14 3.68 9.42
N TRP A 37 -6.93 3.17 9.67
CA TRP A 37 -6.65 2.14 10.68
C TRP A 37 -5.14 2.04 10.95
N ARG A 38 -4.79 1.35 12.04
CA ARG A 38 -3.41 0.97 12.38
C ARG A 38 -3.37 -0.49 12.84
N PHE A 39 -2.23 -1.14 12.67
CA PHE A 39 -1.99 -2.51 13.09
C PHE A 39 -0.57 -2.63 13.65
N GLU A 40 -0.41 -3.31 14.79
CA GLU A 40 0.92 -3.57 15.37
C GLU A 40 1.64 -4.65 14.55
N LEU A 41 2.83 -4.33 14.05
CA LEU A 41 3.59 -5.21 13.16
C LEU A 41 4.88 -5.68 13.86
N GLY A 42 5.06 -7.00 13.94
CA GLY A 42 6.36 -7.63 14.23
C GLY A 42 7.42 -7.41 13.14
N SER A 43 8.52 -8.17 13.20
CA SER A 43 9.68 -8.02 12.30
C SER A 43 9.52 -8.80 10.99
N GLY A 44 9.92 -8.23 9.86
CA GLY A 44 9.89 -8.89 8.55
C GLY A 44 10.62 -8.09 7.47
N PHE A 45 10.89 -8.71 6.33
CA PHE A 45 11.55 -8.08 5.18
C PHE A 45 10.61 -7.81 4.00
N ALA A 46 9.40 -8.37 4.02
CA ALA A 46 8.41 -8.19 2.96
C ALA A 46 7.61 -6.89 3.19
N GLY A 47 7.35 -6.15 2.11
CA GLY A 47 6.38 -5.06 2.11
C GLY A 47 4.93 -5.57 2.13
N PRO A 48 3.96 -4.72 2.50
CA PRO A 48 2.54 -5.06 2.44
C PRO A 48 2.04 -5.18 0.98
N VAL A 49 1.06 -6.05 0.75
CA VAL A 49 0.33 -6.16 -0.52
C VAL A 49 -1.16 -5.96 -0.28
N VAL A 50 -1.83 -5.25 -1.19
CA VAL A 50 -3.29 -5.06 -1.17
C VAL A 50 -3.92 -5.91 -2.27
N ALA A 51 -4.92 -6.71 -1.91
CA ALA A 51 -5.73 -7.49 -2.86
C ALA A 51 -7.22 -7.32 -2.52
N GLY A 52 -7.94 -6.57 -3.37
CA GLY A 52 -9.32 -6.18 -3.10
C GLY A 52 -9.43 -5.36 -1.81
N SER A 53 -10.17 -5.85 -0.82
CA SER A 53 -10.35 -5.21 0.49
C SER A 53 -9.40 -5.74 1.58
N ARG A 54 -8.36 -6.48 1.21
CA ARG A 54 -7.43 -7.13 2.15
C ARG A 54 -6.03 -6.57 2.02
N VAL A 55 -5.38 -6.40 3.16
CA VAL A 55 -3.93 -6.15 3.26
C VAL A 55 -3.27 -7.41 3.78
N VAL A 56 -2.22 -7.87 3.11
CA VAL A 56 -1.45 -9.06 3.49
C VAL A 56 -0.01 -8.62 3.78
N VAL A 57 0.52 -9.06 4.92
CA VAL A 57 1.91 -8.80 5.34
C VAL A 57 2.52 -10.09 5.88
N PHE A 58 3.75 -10.39 5.48
CA PHE A 58 4.55 -11.45 6.09
C PHE A 58 5.43 -10.86 7.18
N HIS A 59 5.14 -11.22 8.42
CA HIS A 59 5.90 -10.77 9.58
C HIS A 59 6.00 -11.86 10.63
N ARG A 60 7.00 -11.74 11.51
CA ARG A 60 7.21 -12.61 12.67
C ARG A 60 6.96 -11.82 13.94
N VAL A 61 6.08 -12.35 14.77
CA VAL A 61 5.90 -11.93 16.16
C VAL A 61 6.81 -12.80 17.03
N GLY A 62 7.56 -12.16 17.92
CA GLY A 62 8.44 -12.82 18.89
C GLY A 62 7.78 -12.94 20.24
#